data_AF-A0ABD3FND0-F1
#
_entry.id   AF-A0ABD3FND0-F1
#
_cell.length_a   1.000
_cell.length_b   1.000
_cell.length_c   1.000
_cell.angle_alpha   90.00
_cell.angle_beta   90.00
_cell.angle_gamma   90.00
#
_symmetry.space_group_name_H-M   'P 1'
#
loop_
_entity.id
_entity.type
_entity.pdbx_description
1 polymer ?
#
loop_
_entity_poly.entity_id
_entity_poly.type
_entity_poly.pdbx_seq_one_letter_code
_entity_poly.pdbx_strand_id
1 'polypeptide(L)'
;MSDLDDDDFSLGEEDSDDEPFAPYDEAEEDDGEEFAAASDESDAEVLEPKPKKARVSPKKPSPKKVKNPSAVKKAATPKTTAARSLQAKAPAASKKSPAAPKPKPMKAGDAEAAVLDYMRKTNRPYSLLNVFENMHRAIAKPSLTKLLDNLVAKEELVSKTYGKAKIYYMNQSNLPVPSEAERLALEEQIKDVTADCAASEQELKGVELTLSEITSQISDAGLDAALKQLDEEAATLEKKVEALDQPGRAPVSPGRKDALKRKFTKYRTAWVQRKRIAMDGVNQIADGMEKKPKAILDLVGVETDEETGIKELPTI
;
A
#
# COMPACT_ATOMS: atom_id res chain seq x y z
N MET A 1 65.00 1.56 -25.23
CA MET A 1 66.18 2.42 -25.39
C MET A 1 65.73 3.57 -26.25
N SER A 2 65.65 4.75 -25.66
CA SER A 2 65.12 5.97 -26.26
C SER A 2 66.27 6.96 -26.48
N ASP A 3 66.56 7.26 -27.74
CA ASP A 3 67.18 8.52 -28.24
C ASP A 3 66.05 9.57 -28.36
N LEU A 4 66.19 10.84 -27.92
CA LEU A 4 66.88 12.01 -28.54
C LEU A 4 66.32 12.29 -29.96
N ASP A 5 65.75 13.46 -30.32
CA ASP A 5 66.01 14.90 -30.12
C ASP A 5 64.64 15.65 -30.34
N ASP A 6 64.26 16.70 -29.59
CA ASP A 6 64.48 18.16 -29.80
C ASP A 6 63.41 18.85 -30.70
N ASP A 7 63.25 20.18 -30.53
CA ASP A 7 62.24 21.11 -31.11
C ASP A 7 60.86 21.21 -30.37
N ASP A 8 60.30 22.36 -29.97
CA ASP A 8 60.65 23.77 -30.18
C ASP A 8 59.83 24.64 -29.20
N PHE A 9 60.43 25.77 -28.84
CA PHE A 9 59.94 26.82 -27.96
C PHE A 9 59.08 27.78 -28.80
N SER A 10 57.78 27.92 -28.52
CA SER A 10 56.95 28.94 -29.18
C SER A 10 56.20 29.80 -28.17
N LEU A 11 56.78 30.98 -27.92
CA LEU A 11 56.10 32.20 -27.48
C LEU A 11 55.75 33.01 -28.75
N GLY A 12 54.48 33.34 -28.93
CA GLY A 12 53.94 34.30 -29.91
C GLY A 12 52.41 34.27 -29.85
N GLU A 13 51.77 35.24 -29.19
CA GLU A 13 51.31 36.55 -29.71
C GLU A 13 49.89 36.49 -30.29
N GLU A 14 49.04 37.36 -29.71
CA GLU A 14 47.84 38.02 -30.23
C GLU A 14 46.54 37.23 -30.53
N ASP A 15 45.53 37.44 -29.66
CA ASP A 15 44.20 37.97 -30.05
C ASP A 15 43.59 38.58 -28.76
N SER A 16 43.73 39.90 -28.55
CA SER A 16 42.70 40.92 -28.83
C SER A 16 41.31 40.58 -28.27
N ASP A 17 41.04 41.08 -27.05
CA ASP A 17 39.79 41.80 -26.78
C ASP A 17 40.01 42.67 -25.53
N ASP A 18 40.36 43.93 -25.80
CA ASP A 18 40.44 45.03 -24.84
C ASP A 18 39.06 45.64 -24.61
N GLU A 19 38.97 46.49 -23.58
CA GLU A 19 37.87 47.36 -23.13
C GLU A 19 36.91 46.82 -22.03
N PRO A 20 36.49 47.66 -21.07
CA PRO A 20 37.35 48.40 -20.14
C PRO A 20 36.83 48.33 -18.68
N PHE A 21 37.64 48.84 -17.77
CA PHE A 21 37.35 49.07 -16.36
C PHE A 21 36.06 49.90 -16.16
N ALA A 22 35.06 49.36 -15.47
CA ALA A 22 33.85 50.07 -15.07
C ALA A 22 33.75 50.20 -13.53
N PRO A 23 33.21 51.32 -13.02
CA PRO A 23 33.46 51.82 -11.67
C PRO A 23 32.52 51.18 -10.63
N TYR A 24 32.94 51.31 -9.36
CA TYR A 24 32.09 51.16 -8.18
C TYR A 24 30.77 51.92 -8.39
N ASP A 25 29.64 51.21 -8.33
CA ASP A 25 28.32 51.82 -8.26
C ASP A 25 27.76 51.57 -6.86
N GLU A 26 27.76 52.64 -6.08
CA GLU A 26 27.18 52.78 -4.76
C GLU A 26 25.79 53.40 -4.99
N ALA A 27 24.76 52.56 -4.96
CA ALA A 27 23.37 52.99 -4.99
C ALA A 27 22.65 52.37 -3.79
N GLU A 28 22.65 53.13 -2.70
CA GLU A 28 21.55 53.21 -1.75
C GLU A 28 20.26 53.55 -2.52
N GLU A 29 19.16 52.83 -2.24
CA GLU A 29 17.89 53.42 -1.77
C GLU A 29 16.72 52.39 -1.83
N ASP A 30 15.92 52.46 -0.76
CA ASP A 30 14.46 52.30 -0.69
C ASP A 30 13.86 50.93 -0.32
N ASP A 31 13.87 50.72 0.99
CA ASP A 31 12.75 50.31 1.83
C ASP A 31 11.33 50.44 1.23
N GLY A 32 10.60 49.32 1.22
CA GLY A 32 9.19 49.27 0.85
C GLY A 32 8.54 47.95 1.28
N GLU A 33 8.34 47.78 2.58
CA GLU A 33 7.43 46.76 3.13
C GLU A 33 5.97 47.14 2.82
N GLU A 34 5.25 46.32 2.05
CA GLU A 34 3.79 46.35 2.03
C GLU A 34 3.25 45.02 2.54
N PHE A 35 2.90 45.04 3.82
CA PHE A 35 2.12 44.04 4.53
C PHE A 35 0.65 44.18 4.13
N ALA A 36 0.11 43.21 3.39
CA ALA A 36 -1.33 43.08 3.19
C ALA A 36 -1.81 41.72 3.73
N ALA A 37 -2.32 41.76 4.96
CA ALA A 37 -3.18 40.74 5.54
C ALA A 37 -4.64 41.03 5.15
N ALA A 38 -5.37 40.02 4.68
CA ALA A 38 -6.82 39.85 4.91
C ALA A 38 -7.35 38.50 4.39
N SER A 39 -8.00 37.75 5.31
CA SER A 39 -9.22 36.92 5.18
C SER A 39 -9.37 35.97 3.98
N ASP A 40 -9.48 34.64 4.17
CA ASP A 40 -10.64 33.92 4.73
C ASP A 40 -11.97 34.28 4.03
N GLU A 41 -12.37 33.48 3.04
CA GLU A 41 -13.79 33.23 2.79
C GLU A 41 -13.99 31.90 2.04
N SER A 42 -14.66 30.98 2.72
CA SER A 42 -15.32 29.81 2.16
C SER A 42 -16.57 30.23 1.38
N ASP A 43 -16.77 29.74 0.16
CA ASP A 43 -18.10 29.64 -0.43
C ASP A 43 -18.23 28.41 -1.33
N ALA A 44 -19.39 27.78 -1.23
CA ALA A 44 -19.75 26.49 -1.80
C ALA A 44 -20.76 26.70 -2.92
N GLU A 45 -20.58 26.09 -4.09
CA GLU A 45 -21.72 25.75 -4.95
C GLU A 45 -21.53 24.44 -5.74
N VAL A 46 -22.50 23.56 -5.51
CA VAL A 46 -22.91 22.41 -6.32
C VAL A 46 -23.58 22.91 -7.59
N LEU A 47 -23.38 22.24 -8.75
CA LEU A 47 -24.42 21.99 -9.79
C LEU A 47 -23.86 21.11 -10.94
N GLU A 48 -24.47 19.94 -11.14
CA GLU A 48 -24.32 19.02 -12.30
C GLU A 48 -25.42 19.30 -13.38
N PRO A 49 -25.62 18.52 -14.49
CA PRO A 49 -24.71 18.02 -15.56
C PRO A 49 -25.30 18.14 -17.02
N LYS A 50 -24.50 17.74 -18.06
CA LYS A 50 -24.83 17.05 -19.37
C LYS A 50 -24.17 17.71 -20.63
N PRO A 51 -24.07 17.06 -21.83
CA PRO A 51 -23.87 15.63 -22.20
C PRO A 51 -22.85 15.33 -23.37
N LYS A 52 -22.30 14.10 -23.37
CA LYS A 52 -21.90 13.14 -24.46
C LYS A 52 -21.17 13.59 -25.75
N LYS A 53 -20.00 12.95 -26.06
CA LYS A 53 -19.82 11.90 -27.11
C LYS A 53 -18.38 11.32 -27.26
N ALA A 54 -18.32 9.97 -27.34
CA ALA A 54 -17.48 9.05 -28.16
C ALA A 54 -15.92 8.99 -28.10
N ARG A 55 -15.42 7.93 -27.43
CA ARG A 55 -14.55 6.79 -27.89
C ARG A 55 -13.32 7.07 -28.77
N VAL A 56 -12.12 6.66 -28.30
CA VAL A 56 -11.14 5.70 -28.90
C VAL A 56 -9.99 5.40 -27.89
N SER A 57 -9.57 4.14 -27.77
CA SER A 57 -8.33 3.68 -27.08
C SER A 57 -7.28 3.28 -28.14
N PRO A 58 -5.95 3.29 -27.88
CA PRO A 58 -5.30 2.10 -27.29
C PRO A 58 -3.95 2.26 -26.53
N LYS A 59 -3.60 1.18 -25.81
CA LYS A 59 -2.26 0.62 -25.47
C LYS A 59 -1.41 1.20 -24.32
N LYS A 60 -0.96 0.24 -23.48
CA LYS A 60 -0.14 0.30 -22.27
C LYS A 60 1.32 -0.06 -22.60
N PRO A 61 2.31 0.47 -21.86
CA PRO A 61 3.45 -0.36 -21.47
C PRO A 61 3.84 -0.24 -19.97
N SER A 62 4.58 -1.25 -19.56
CA SER A 62 5.04 -1.72 -18.24
C SER A 62 5.89 -0.79 -17.37
N PRO A 63 6.00 -1.03 -16.04
CA PRO A 63 7.10 -0.50 -15.23
C PRO A 63 8.32 -1.43 -15.20
N LYS A 64 9.50 -0.83 -15.39
CA LYS A 64 10.84 -1.43 -15.18
C LYS A 64 11.28 -1.29 -13.72
N LYS A 65 12.28 -2.12 -13.41
CA LYS A 65 12.85 -2.57 -12.13
C LYS A 65 14.13 -1.79 -11.77
N VAL A 66 14.40 -1.55 -10.47
CA VAL A 66 15.73 -1.27 -9.88
C VAL A 66 15.72 -1.92 -8.46
N LYS A 67 16.29 -3.11 -8.20
CA LYS A 67 17.68 -3.48 -7.75
C LYS A 67 18.17 -2.63 -6.56
N ASN A 68 18.74 -3.10 -5.43
CA ASN A 68 19.12 -4.37 -4.74
C ASN A 68 19.74 -3.91 -3.36
N PRO A 69 20.42 -4.69 -2.46
CA PRO A 69 20.69 -6.14 -2.37
C PRO A 69 20.61 -6.80 -0.96
N SER A 70 20.75 -8.15 -0.94
CA SER A 70 21.44 -9.03 0.05
C SER A 70 20.84 -9.21 1.47
N ALA A 71 20.82 -10.38 2.13
CA ALA A 71 21.58 -11.62 1.94
C ALA A 71 21.04 -12.81 2.79
N VAL A 72 20.94 -14.00 2.16
CA VAL A 72 21.27 -15.40 2.59
C VAL A 72 20.64 -15.97 3.89
N LYS A 73 20.03 -17.17 3.97
CA LYS A 73 20.39 -18.59 3.63
C LYS A 73 19.10 -19.43 3.85
N LYS A 74 18.83 -20.62 3.30
CA LYS A 74 19.54 -21.61 2.49
C LYS A 74 18.50 -22.66 2.00
N ALA A 75 18.74 -23.19 0.79
CA ALA A 75 18.62 -24.60 0.37
C ALA A 75 17.29 -25.37 0.58
N ALA A 76 16.75 -26.16 -0.35
CA ALA A 76 17.13 -26.53 -1.70
C ALA A 76 15.90 -27.11 -2.41
N THR A 77 15.86 -26.87 -3.70
CA THR A 77 14.90 -27.27 -4.75
C THR A 77 15.21 -28.71 -5.28
N PRO A 78 14.60 -29.22 -6.38
CA PRO A 78 13.18 -29.49 -6.63
C PRO A 78 12.92 -30.71 -7.61
N LYS A 79 11.69 -30.77 -8.15
CA LYS A 79 11.26 -31.17 -9.52
C LYS A 79 11.17 -32.65 -9.94
N THR A 80 9.91 -33.08 -10.10
CA THR A 80 9.24 -33.51 -11.36
C THR A 80 10.10 -33.88 -12.58
N THR A 81 9.88 -35.04 -13.22
CA THR A 81 8.98 -35.26 -14.40
C THR A 81 9.09 -36.68 -15.00
N ALA A 82 7.95 -37.15 -15.50
CA ALA A 82 7.57 -38.29 -16.37
C ALA A 82 8.59 -39.05 -17.26
N ALA A 83 8.42 -40.38 -17.38
CA ALA A 83 8.22 -41.12 -18.65
C ALA A 83 8.03 -42.67 -18.49
N ARG A 84 6.82 -43.14 -18.81
CA ARG A 84 6.38 -44.36 -19.58
C ARG A 84 7.31 -45.58 -19.76
N SER A 85 6.86 -46.78 -19.32
CA SER A 85 6.98 -48.07 -20.07
C SER A 85 6.06 -49.18 -19.48
N LEU A 86 5.97 -50.32 -20.16
CA LEU A 86 4.84 -51.27 -20.27
C LEU A 86 4.87 -52.48 -19.30
N GLN A 87 3.72 -53.18 -19.23
CA GLN A 87 3.47 -54.62 -18.98
C GLN A 87 3.17 -55.17 -17.55
N ALA A 88 1.89 -55.53 -17.38
CA ALA A 88 1.32 -56.82 -16.93
C ALA A 88 1.74 -57.50 -15.60
N LYS A 89 0.84 -57.49 -14.60
CA LYS A 89 0.17 -58.68 -13.96
C LYS A 89 -0.58 -58.27 -12.69
N ALA A 90 -1.84 -58.69 -12.56
CA ALA A 90 -2.62 -58.72 -11.30
C ALA A 90 -2.21 -59.96 -10.45
N PRO A 91 -2.66 -60.17 -9.18
CA PRO A 91 -3.77 -59.50 -8.49
C PRO A 91 -3.60 -59.21 -6.97
N ALA A 92 -4.61 -58.51 -6.42
CA ALA A 92 -5.16 -58.63 -5.06
C ALA A 92 -4.32 -58.22 -3.83
N ALA A 93 -4.68 -57.07 -3.24
CA ALA A 93 -4.95 -56.95 -1.79
C ALA A 93 -5.56 -55.57 -1.48
N SER A 94 -6.83 -55.60 -1.13
CA SER A 94 -7.65 -54.45 -0.74
C SER A 94 -7.16 -53.86 0.58
N LYS A 95 -6.66 -52.61 0.58
CA LYS A 95 -6.49 -51.80 1.79
C LYS A 95 -7.43 -50.59 1.74
N LYS A 96 -8.41 -50.63 2.64
CA LYS A 96 -9.40 -49.59 2.95
C LYS A 96 -8.71 -48.26 3.28
N SER A 97 -9.17 -47.18 2.66
CA SER A 97 -9.00 -45.82 3.19
C SER A 97 -10.15 -45.52 4.18
N PRO A 98 -9.92 -44.80 5.28
CA PRO A 98 -10.92 -44.56 6.33
C PRO A 98 -11.95 -43.51 5.87
N ALA A 99 -13.22 -43.88 5.94
CA ALA A 99 -14.35 -43.01 5.62
C ALA A 99 -14.74 -42.14 6.83
N ALA A 100 -15.04 -40.87 6.55
CA ALA A 100 -15.65 -39.88 7.45
C ALA A 100 -16.90 -40.43 8.19
N PRO A 101 -17.23 -39.90 9.38
CA PRO A 101 -18.23 -40.49 10.27
C PRO A 101 -19.62 -40.48 9.64
N LYS A 102 -20.23 -41.66 9.55
CA LYS A 102 -21.61 -41.84 9.10
C LYS A 102 -22.58 -41.27 10.15
N PRO A 103 -23.59 -40.48 9.76
CA PRO A 103 -24.64 -40.06 10.69
C PRO A 103 -25.38 -41.30 11.22
N LYS A 104 -25.73 -41.28 12.51
CA LYS A 104 -26.43 -42.38 13.20
C LYS A 104 -27.75 -42.70 12.48
N PRO A 105 -28.11 -43.97 12.29
CA PRO A 105 -29.38 -44.32 11.66
C PRO A 105 -30.54 -43.85 12.54
N MET A 106 -31.41 -43.00 11.99
CA MET A 106 -32.67 -42.62 12.65
C MET A 106 -33.57 -43.84 12.79
N LYS A 107 -34.36 -43.90 13.88
CA LYS A 107 -35.37 -44.95 14.08
C LYS A 107 -36.43 -44.86 12.96
N ALA A 108 -37.00 -45.99 12.57
CA ALA A 108 -37.86 -46.09 11.38
C ALA A 108 -39.10 -45.17 11.41
N GLY A 109 -39.72 -44.98 12.57
CA GLY A 109 -40.87 -44.06 12.73
C GLY A 109 -40.47 -42.59 12.65
N ASP A 110 -39.37 -42.20 13.29
CA ASP A 110 -38.83 -40.83 13.23
C ASP A 110 -38.36 -40.48 11.81
N ALA A 111 -37.83 -41.47 11.08
CA ALA A 111 -37.37 -41.34 9.70
C ALA A 111 -38.52 -41.08 8.72
N GLU A 112 -39.69 -41.71 8.93
CA GLU A 112 -40.88 -41.49 8.07
C GLU A 112 -41.45 -40.09 8.28
N ALA A 113 -41.60 -39.67 9.55
CA ALA A 113 -42.05 -38.32 9.89
C ALA A 113 -41.11 -37.23 9.36
N ALA A 114 -39.78 -37.44 9.46
CA ALA A 114 -38.79 -36.49 8.97
C ALA A 114 -38.84 -36.33 7.43
N VAL A 115 -39.04 -37.43 6.69
CA VAL A 115 -39.18 -37.40 5.23
C VAL A 115 -40.47 -36.69 4.84
N LEU A 116 -41.58 -36.97 5.52
CA LEU A 116 -42.86 -36.32 5.28
C LEU A 116 -42.78 -34.81 5.55
N ASP A 117 -42.23 -34.41 6.69
CA ASP A 117 -42.07 -32.99 7.06
C ASP A 117 -41.18 -32.25 6.06
N TYR A 118 -40.09 -32.89 5.61
CA TYR A 118 -39.24 -32.33 4.56
C TYR A 118 -39.98 -32.15 3.23
N MET A 119 -40.72 -33.16 2.77
CA MET A 119 -41.48 -33.09 1.52
C MET A 119 -42.64 -32.08 1.61
N ARG A 120 -43.26 -31.92 2.77
CA ARG A 120 -44.30 -30.92 3.03
C ARG A 120 -43.74 -29.50 3.00
N LYS A 121 -42.62 -29.24 3.68
CA LYS A 121 -41.96 -27.92 3.72
C LYS A 121 -41.50 -27.46 2.34
N THR A 122 -40.96 -28.38 1.55
CA THR A 122 -40.42 -28.05 0.23
C THR A 122 -41.49 -28.04 -0.86
N ASN A 123 -42.55 -28.84 -0.70
CA ASN A 123 -43.66 -29.04 -1.64
C ASN A 123 -43.23 -29.19 -3.11
N ARG A 124 -42.05 -29.80 -3.34
CA ARG A 124 -41.45 -30.00 -4.67
C ARG A 124 -41.42 -31.48 -5.04
N PRO A 125 -41.58 -31.84 -6.33
CA PRO A 125 -41.45 -33.22 -6.78
C PRO A 125 -39.99 -33.68 -6.74
N TYR A 126 -39.74 -34.82 -6.09
CA TYR A 126 -38.40 -35.37 -5.94
C TYR A 126 -38.32 -36.84 -6.41
N SER A 127 -37.15 -37.23 -6.93
CA SER A 127 -36.83 -38.64 -7.15
C SER A 127 -36.31 -39.28 -5.85
N LEU A 128 -36.33 -40.62 -5.78
CA LEU A 128 -35.74 -41.36 -4.65
C LEU A 128 -34.29 -40.92 -4.36
N LEU A 129 -33.48 -40.69 -5.40
CA LEU A 129 -32.09 -40.28 -5.24
C LEU A 129 -31.99 -38.86 -4.65
N ASN A 130 -32.83 -37.94 -5.12
CA ASN A 130 -32.85 -36.56 -4.63
C ASN A 130 -33.25 -36.53 -3.15
N VAL A 131 -34.28 -37.30 -2.74
CA VAL A 131 -34.66 -37.38 -1.32
C VAL A 131 -33.53 -37.98 -0.48
N PHE A 132 -32.84 -39.01 -0.99
CA PHE A 132 -31.70 -39.62 -0.29
C PHE A 132 -30.55 -38.64 -0.07
N GLU A 133 -30.26 -37.79 -1.05
CA GLU A 133 -29.21 -36.77 -0.96
C GLU A 133 -29.62 -35.59 -0.08
N ASN A 134 -30.85 -35.10 -0.22
CA ASN A 134 -31.40 -34.00 0.58
C ASN A 134 -31.59 -34.37 2.06
N MET A 135 -31.81 -35.65 2.36
CA MET A 135 -31.79 -36.19 3.73
C MET A 135 -30.38 -36.52 4.23
N HIS A 136 -29.33 -36.01 3.56
CA HIS A 136 -27.92 -36.18 3.90
C HIS A 136 -27.50 -37.65 4.13
N ARG A 137 -28.13 -38.59 3.41
CA ARG A 137 -27.88 -40.03 3.54
C ARG A 137 -28.15 -40.58 4.95
N ALA A 138 -28.99 -39.91 5.74
CA ALA A 138 -29.37 -40.33 7.10
C ALA A 138 -30.16 -41.65 7.11
N ILE A 139 -30.86 -41.95 6.01
CA ILE A 139 -31.67 -43.17 5.83
C ILE A 139 -31.06 -43.99 4.69
N ALA A 140 -30.87 -45.30 4.89
CA ALA A 140 -30.37 -46.17 3.84
C ALA A 140 -31.33 -46.22 2.62
N LYS A 141 -30.80 -46.19 1.40
CA LYS A 141 -31.59 -46.22 0.15
C LYS A 141 -32.74 -47.23 0.12
N PRO A 142 -32.55 -48.53 0.45
CA PRO A 142 -33.66 -49.49 0.40
C PRO A 142 -34.72 -49.24 1.50
N SER A 143 -34.32 -48.65 2.63
CA SER A 143 -35.26 -48.23 3.66
C SER A 143 -36.06 -47.03 3.20
N LEU A 144 -35.42 -46.03 2.58
CA LEU A 144 -36.08 -44.84 2.05
C LEU A 144 -37.12 -45.19 0.98
N THR A 145 -36.82 -46.15 0.08
CA THR A 145 -37.79 -46.64 -0.91
C THR A 145 -39.05 -47.17 -0.22
N LYS A 146 -38.89 -48.03 0.81
CA LYS A 146 -40.02 -48.58 1.57
C LYS A 146 -40.80 -47.50 2.31
N LEU A 147 -40.11 -46.52 2.91
CA LEU A 147 -40.77 -45.39 3.58
C LEU A 147 -41.60 -44.56 2.60
N LEU A 148 -41.04 -44.21 1.44
CA LEU A 148 -41.76 -43.45 0.41
C LEU A 148 -42.94 -44.22 -0.16
N ASP A 149 -42.79 -45.53 -0.41
CA ASP A 149 -43.90 -46.36 -0.86
C ASP A 149 -44.99 -46.51 0.22
N ASN A 150 -44.63 -46.57 1.51
CA ASN A 150 -45.58 -46.56 2.63
C ASN A 150 -46.33 -45.22 2.73
N LEU A 151 -45.64 -44.09 2.56
CA LEU A 151 -46.25 -42.75 2.54
C LEU A 151 -47.18 -42.55 1.34
N VAL A 152 -46.90 -43.23 0.22
CA VAL A 152 -47.81 -43.29 -0.93
C VAL A 152 -49.04 -44.15 -0.62
N ALA A 153 -48.86 -45.27 0.08
CA ALA A 153 -49.97 -46.12 0.52
C ALA A 153 -50.89 -45.43 1.54
N LYS A 154 -50.36 -44.51 2.34
CA LYS A 154 -51.13 -43.64 3.26
C LYS A 154 -51.80 -42.45 2.57
N GLU A 155 -51.67 -42.32 1.25
CA GLU A 155 -52.20 -41.21 0.43
C GLU A 155 -51.66 -39.81 0.78
N GLU A 156 -50.61 -39.74 1.61
CA GLU A 156 -49.93 -38.49 1.95
C GLU A 156 -49.02 -38.04 0.79
N LEU A 157 -48.35 -38.99 0.14
CA LEU A 157 -47.56 -38.75 -1.07
C LEU A 157 -48.24 -39.38 -2.29
N VAL A 158 -48.00 -38.79 -3.45
CA VAL A 158 -48.35 -39.38 -4.74
C VAL A 158 -47.05 -39.75 -5.45
N SER A 159 -47.01 -40.96 -6.02
CA SER A 159 -45.90 -41.37 -6.88
C SER A 159 -46.32 -41.46 -8.34
N LYS A 160 -45.45 -41.00 -9.24
CA LYS A 160 -45.61 -41.15 -10.68
C LYS A 160 -44.36 -41.78 -11.27
N THR A 161 -44.56 -42.85 -12.01
CA THR A 161 -43.50 -43.60 -12.67
C THR A 161 -43.28 -43.06 -14.09
N TYR A 162 -42.01 -42.78 -14.41
CA TYR A 162 -41.55 -42.33 -15.71
C TYR A 162 -40.45 -43.29 -16.17
N GLY A 163 -40.84 -44.31 -16.95
CA GLY A 163 -39.94 -45.38 -17.36
C GLY A 163 -39.32 -46.10 -16.16
N LYS A 164 -38.00 -45.94 -15.96
CA LYS A 164 -37.25 -46.54 -14.83
C LYS A 164 -37.22 -45.66 -13.57
N ALA A 165 -37.63 -44.40 -13.65
CA ALA A 165 -37.59 -43.46 -12.53
C ALA A 165 -38.98 -43.31 -11.88
N LYS A 166 -39.02 -43.16 -10.56
CA LYS A 166 -40.23 -42.86 -9.79
C LYS A 166 -40.05 -41.51 -9.11
N ILE A 167 -41.01 -40.61 -9.32
CA ILE A 167 -41.06 -39.26 -8.73
C ILE A 167 -42.14 -39.27 -7.66
N TYR A 168 -41.83 -38.75 -6.48
CA TYR A 168 -42.72 -38.61 -5.34
C TYR A 168 -42.98 -37.12 -5.10
N TYR A 169 -44.22 -36.76 -4.80
CA TYR A 169 -44.63 -35.39 -4.47
C TYR A 169 -45.77 -35.41 -3.46
N MET A 170 -45.96 -34.30 -2.74
CA MET A 170 -47.04 -34.18 -1.76
C MET A 170 -48.40 -34.20 -2.47
N ASN A 171 -49.37 -34.93 -1.90
CA ASN A 171 -50.73 -34.96 -2.43
C ASN A 171 -51.39 -33.58 -2.27
N GLN A 172 -51.49 -32.83 -3.37
CA GLN A 172 -52.12 -31.50 -3.38
C GLN A 172 -53.65 -31.57 -3.20
N SER A 173 -54.27 -32.73 -3.44
CA SER A 173 -55.72 -32.90 -3.29
C SER A 173 -56.17 -32.78 -1.83
N ASN A 174 -55.24 -33.01 -0.89
CA ASN A 174 -55.49 -32.90 0.55
C ASN A 174 -55.30 -31.46 1.06
N LEU A 175 -54.88 -30.51 0.20
CA LEU A 175 -54.74 -29.12 0.57
C LEU A 175 -56.03 -28.36 0.25
N PRO A 176 -56.50 -27.47 1.15
CA PRO A 176 -57.65 -26.64 0.88
C PRO A 176 -57.34 -25.72 -0.31
N VAL A 177 -58.23 -25.71 -1.30
CA VAL A 177 -58.15 -24.76 -2.41
C VAL A 177 -58.76 -23.44 -1.92
N PRO A 178 -57.98 -22.35 -1.82
CA PRO A 178 -58.51 -21.07 -1.40
C PRO A 178 -59.52 -20.54 -2.41
N SER A 179 -60.55 -19.84 -1.92
CA SER A 179 -61.49 -19.11 -2.77
C SER A 179 -60.80 -17.91 -3.44
N GLU A 180 -61.39 -17.39 -4.52
CA GLU A 180 -60.84 -16.22 -5.21
C GLU A 180 -60.80 -14.97 -4.31
N ALA A 181 -61.79 -14.82 -3.41
CA ALA A 181 -61.81 -13.74 -2.44
C ALA A 181 -60.68 -13.84 -1.40
N GLU A 182 -60.43 -15.04 -0.85
CA GLU A 182 -59.33 -15.27 0.09
C GLU A 182 -57.97 -15.08 -0.58
N ARG A 183 -57.84 -15.48 -1.85
CA ARG A 183 -56.61 -15.25 -2.63
C ARG A 183 -56.32 -13.76 -2.77
N LEU A 184 -57.32 -12.95 -3.13
CA LEU A 184 -57.16 -11.50 -3.26
C LEU A 184 -56.82 -10.83 -1.92
N ALA A 185 -57.48 -11.25 -0.83
CA ALA A 185 -57.18 -10.74 0.51
C ALA A 185 -55.74 -11.08 0.95
N LEU A 186 -55.26 -12.30 0.66
CA LEU A 186 -53.87 -12.69 0.92
C LEU A 186 -52.88 -11.93 0.03
N GLU A 187 -53.20 -11.68 -1.23
CA GLU A 187 -52.37 -10.87 -2.13
C GLU A 187 -52.23 -9.42 -1.64
N GLU A 188 -53.28 -8.85 -1.05
CA GLU A 188 -53.24 -7.54 -0.39
C GLU A 188 -52.36 -7.56 0.87
N GLN A 189 -52.57 -8.53 1.76
CA GLN A 189 -51.73 -8.71 2.95
C GLN A 189 -50.25 -8.91 2.61
N ILE A 190 -49.94 -9.68 1.56
CA ILE A 190 -48.55 -9.86 1.09
C ILE A 190 -47.97 -8.53 0.64
N LYS A 191 -48.73 -7.70 -0.09
CA LYS A 191 -48.27 -6.38 -0.52
C LYS A 191 -47.98 -5.47 0.68
N ASP A 192 -48.89 -5.43 1.65
CA ASP A 192 -48.73 -4.61 2.85
C ASP A 192 -47.50 -5.04 3.65
N VAL A 193 -47.38 -6.34 3.96
CA VAL A 193 -46.22 -6.87 4.69
C VAL A 193 -44.92 -6.66 3.93
N THR A 194 -44.93 -6.78 2.60
CA THR A 194 -43.73 -6.53 1.78
C THR A 194 -43.33 -5.05 1.82
N ALA A 195 -44.30 -4.13 1.81
CA ALA A 195 -44.06 -2.70 1.95
C ALA A 195 -43.50 -2.37 3.35
N ASP A 196 -44.07 -2.94 4.41
CA ASP A 196 -43.60 -2.76 5.79
C ASP A 196 -42.18 -3.31 5.99
N CYS A 197 -41.88 -4.48 5.41
CA CYS A 197 -40.53 -5.04 5.39
C CYS A 197 -39.55 -4.11 4.68
N ALA A 198 -39.91 -3.57 3.52
CA ALA A 198 -39.05 -2.65 2.78
C ALA A 198 -38.81 -1.34 3.54
N ALA A 199 -39.83 -0.79 4.20
CA ALA A 199 -39.71 0.39 5.04
C ALA A 199 -38.78 0.13 6.24
N SER A 200 -38.99 -0.99 6.94
CA SER A 200 -38.17 -1.39 8.08
C SER A 200 -36.70 -1.62 7.68
N GLU A 201 -36.45 -2.23 6.53
CA GLU A 201 -35.09 -2.40 5.99
C GLU A 201 -34.41 -1.07 5.67
N GLN A 202 -35.17 -0.09 5.17
CA GLN A 202 -34.65 1.25 4.90
C GLN A 202 -34.31 2.00 6.18
N GLU A 203 -35.17 1.92 7.20
CA GLU A 203 -34.91 2.50 8.53
C GLU A 203 -33.68 1.86 9.18
N LEU A 204 -33.57 0.53 9.12
CA LEU A 204 -32.43 -0.20 9.66
C LEU A 204 -31.12 0.26 9.00
N LYS A 205 -31.09 0.38 7.67
CA LYS A 205 -29.92 0.91 6.95
C LYS A 205 -29.57 2.34 7.37
N GLY A 206 -30.58 3.18 7.58
CA GLY A 206 -30.38 4.55 8.09
C GLY A 206 -29.73 4.55 9.47
N VAL A 207 -30.27 3.75 10.39
CA VAL A 207 -29.73 3.62 11.75
C VAL A 207 -28.31 3.02 11.74
N GLU A 208 -28.05 2.00 10.93
CA GLU A 208 -26.71 1.40 10.78
C GLU A 208 -25.67 2.41 10.27
N LEU A 209 -26.05 3.28 9.32
CA LEU A 209 -25.18 4.35 8.84
C LEU A 209 -24.85 5.34 9.97
N THR A 210 -25.87 5.81 10.70
CA THR A 210 -25.65 6.73 11.83
C THR A 210 -24.80 6.10 12.93
N LEU A 211 -25.00 4.81 13.23
CA LEU A 211 -24.19 4.07 14.18
C LEU A 211 -22.74 3.95 13.70
N SER A 212 -22.53 3.59 12.43
CA SER A 212 -21.20 3.51 11.84
C SER A 212 -20.49 4.86 11.88
N GLU A 213 -21.19 5.96 11.61
CA GLU A 213 -20.63 7.31 11.67
C GLU A 213 -20.19 7.65 13.10
N ILE A 214 -21.07 7.48 14.09
CA ILE A 214 -20.78 7.77 15.50
C ILE A 214 -19.65 6.88 16.03
N THR A 215 -19.66 5.59 15.71
CA THR A 215 -18.63 4.64 16.19
C THR A 215 -17.28 4.80 15.49
N SER A 216 -17.23 5.44 14.31
CA SER A 216 -15.98 5.79 13.65
C SER A 216 -15.28 6.99 14.29
N GLN A 217 -16.02 7.81 15.03
CA GLN A 217 -15.47 8.95 15.76
C GLN A 217 -14.72 8.46 17.01
N ILE A 218 -13.68 9.21 17.39
CA ILE A 218 -12.99 8.96 18.66
C ILE A 218 -13.96 9.18 19.82
N SER A 219 -13.86 8.37 20.87
CA SER A 219 -14.65 8.61 22.07
C SER A 219 -14.24 9.91 22.76
N ASP A 220 -15.14 10.55 23.48
CA ASP A 220 -14.86 11.78 24.23
C ASP A 220 -13.65 11.61 25.17
N ALA A 221 -13.56 10.47 25.86
CA ALA A 221 -12.41 10.15 26.71
C ALA A 221 -11.09 10.02 25.92
N GLY A 222 -11.16 9.51 24.68
CA GLY A 222 -10.02 9.45 23.77
C GLY A 222 -9.63 10.83 23.24
N LEU A 223 -10.62 11.69 22.97
CA LEU A 223 -10.40 13.08 22.56
C LEU A 223 -9.73 13.87 23.68
N ASP A 224 -10.20 13.74 24.93
CA ASP A 224 -9.60 14.38 26.10
C ASP A 224 -8.14 13.95 26.31
N ALA A 225 -7.84 12.66 26.11
CA ALA A 225 -6.48 12.15 26.19
C ALA A 225 -5.59 12.71 25.07
N ALA A 226 -6.12 12.78 23.84
CA ALA A 226 -5.40 13.34 22.70
C ALA A 226 -5.12 14.83 22.86
N LEU A 227 -6.09 15.61 23.38
CA LEU A 227 -5.91 17.03 23.69
C LEU A 227 -4.81 17.23 24.72
N LYS A 228 -4.83 16.50 25.85
CA LYS A 228 -3.78 16.58 26.86
C LYS A 228 -2.39 16.28 26.29
N GLN A 229 -2.28 15.24 25.45
CA GLN A 229 -1.02 14.90 24.82
C GLN A 229 -0.53 16.01 23.88
N LEU A 230 -1.43 16.56 23.05
CA LEU A 230 -1.09 17.66 22.14
C LEU A 230 -0.70 18.94 22.89
N ASP A 231 -1.37 19.25 24.00
CA ASP A 231 -1.03 20.40 24.85
C ASP A 231 0.35 20.24 25.50
N GLU A 232 0.67 19.04 25.99
CA GLU A 232 2.00 18.72 26.50
C GLU A 232 3.08 18.83 25.41
N GLU A 233 2.79 18.29 24.22
CA GLU A 233 3.70 18.38 23.07
C GLU A 233 3.92 19.84 22.64
N ALA A 234 2.85 20.64 22.55
CA ALA A 234 2.92 22.07 22.25
C ALA A 234 3.77 22.81 23.29
N ALA A 235 3.51 22.62 24.58
CA ALA A 235 4.28 23.24 25.65
C ALA A 235 5.77 22.84 25.62
N THR A 236 6.09 21.59 25.23
CA THR A 236 7.49 21.19 25.06
C THR A 236 8.14 21.80 23.81
N LEU A 237 7.40 21.99 22.73
CA LEU A 237 7.89 22.64 21.52
C LEU A 237 8.10 24.13 21.74
N GLU A 238 7.20 24.82 22.43
CA GLU A 238 7.34 26.22 22.82
C GLU A 238 8.60 26.45 23.65
N LYS A 239 8.82 25.63 24.69
CA LYS A 239 10.08 25.69 25.48
C LYS A 239 11.33 25.47 24.63
N LYS A 240 11.26 24.60 23.62
CA LYS A 240 12.39 24.38 22.70
C LYS A 240 12.61 25.60 21.81
N VAL A 241 11.55 26.25 21.35
CA VAL A 241 11.64 27.49 20.56
C VAL A 241 12.25 28.60 21.41
N GLU A 242 11.75 28.83 22.63
CA GLU A 242 12.32 29.83 23.56
C GLU A 242 13.80 29.59 23.86
N ALA A 243 14.20 28.33 24.05
CA ALA A 243 15.59 27.97 24.28
C ALA A 243 16.47 28.20 23.03
N LEU A 244 15.91 28.09 21.83
CA LEU A 244 16.62 28.33 20.57
C LEU A 244 16.65 29.81 20.18
N ASP A 245 15.69 30.62 20.62
CA ASP A 245 15.53 32.05 20.32
C ASP A 245 16.30 32.98 21.28
N GLN A 246 17.26 32.43 22.03
CA GLN A 246 18.07 33.21 22.96
C GLN A 246 18.86 34.33 22.22
N PRO A 247 18.88 35.56 22.77
CA PRO A 247 19.55 36.72 22.17
C PRO A 247 21.07 36.50 22.19
N GLY A 248 21.59 35.97 21.09
CA GLY A 248 22.99 35.54 20.97
C GLY A 248 23.19 34.34 20.04
N ARG A 249 22.12 33.62 19.69
CA ARG A 249 22.16 32.50 18.76
C ARG A 249 21.26 32.76 17.55
N ALA A 250 21.74 33.55 16.59
CA ALA A 250 21.02 33.75 15.33
C ALA A 250 20.85 32.40 14.59
N PRO A 251 19.61 31.99 14.25
CA PRO A 251 19.37 30.79 13.47
C PRO A 251 20.03 30.92 12.09
N VAL A 252 21.04 30.09 11.81
CA VAL A 252 21.65 30.02 10.48
C VAL A 252 20.93 28.94 9.68
N SER A 253 20.42 29.30 8.50
CA SER A 253 19.79 28.32 7.62
C SER A 253 20.77 27.19 7.27
N PRO A 254 20.32 25.93 7.17
CA PRO A 254 21.17 24.81 6.78
C PRO A 254 21.92 25.09 5.47
N GLY A 255 21.26 25.71 4.49
CA GLY A 255 21.86 26.10 3.21
C GLY A 255 22.99 27.13 3.36
N ARG A 256 22.81 28.16 4.20
CA ARG A 256 23.85 29.16 4.47
C ARG A 256 25.05 28.54 5.18
N LYS A 257 24.81 27.62 6.13
CA LYS A 257 25.86 26.88 6.84
C LYS A 257 26.69 26.03 5.88
N ASP A 258 26.04 25.30 4.98
CA ASP A 258 26.73 24.44 4.01
C ASP A 258 27.50 25.25 2.96
N ALA A 259 26.95 26.38 2.50
CA ALA A 259 27.66 27.30 1.63
C ALA A 259 28.92 27.86 2.30
N LEU A 260 28.83 28.24 3.58
CA LEU A 260 29.98 28.74 4.34
C LEU A 260 31.05 27.66 4.52
N LYS A 261 30.65 26.42 4.85
CA LYS A 261 31.57 25.27 4.92
C LYS A 261 32.27 25.02 3.58
N ARG A 262 31.54 25.06 2.47
CA ARG A 262 32.12 24.90 1.12
C ARG A 262 33.12 26.01 0.81
N LYS A 263 32.79 27.27 1.11
CA LYS A 263 33.71 28.41 0.96
C LYS A 263 34.97 28.22 1.81
N PHE A 264 34.81 27.88 3.08
CA PHE A 264 35.92 27.60 3.99
C PHE A 264 36.83 26.49 3.46
N THR A 265 36.27 25.34 3.08
CA THR A 265 37.04 24.24 2.51
C THR A 265 37.77 24.66 1.24
N LYS A 266 37.11 25.38 0.33
CA LYS A 266 37.72 25.89 -0.91
C LYS A 266 38.92 26.78 -0.62
N TYR A 267 38.77 27.78 0.25
CA TYR A 267 39.85 28.71 0.57
C TYR A 267 40.99 28.03 1.35
N ARG A 268 40.68 27.12 2.28
CA ARG A 268 41.70 26.33 2.99
C ARG A 268 42.49 25.45 2.03
N THR A 269 41.84 24.72 1.13
CA THR A 269 42.52 23.87 0.16
C THR A 269 43.43 24.70 -0.75
N ALA A 270 42.95 25.85 -1.23
CA ALA A 270 43.76 26.76 -2.04
C ALA A 270 44.95 27.32 -1.25
N TRP A 271 44.78 27.68 0.02
CA TRP A 271 45.87 28.15 0.88
C TRP A 271 46.95 27.08 1.08
N VAL A 272 46.56 25.84 1.44
CA VAL A 272 47.51 24.72 1.58
C VAL A 272 48.27 24.45 0.29
N GLN A 273 47.54 24.40 -0.84
CA GLN A 273 48.12 24.10 -2.14
C GLN A 273 49.11 25.19 -2.59
N ARG A 274 48.74 26.47 -2.45
CA ARG A 274 49.60 27.60 -2.80
C ARG A 274 50.82 27.68 -1.90
N LYS A 275 50.67 27.46 -0.59
CA LYS A 275 51.79 27.40 0.35
C LYS A 275 52.78 26.31 -0.04
N ARG A 276 52.29 25.13 -0.42
CA ARG A 276 53.15 24.03 -0.90
C ARG A 276 53.93 24.43 -2.15
N ILE A 277 53.24 24.95 -3.18
CA ILE A 277 53.88 25.37 -4.44
C ILE A 277 54.94 26.46 -4.21
N ALA A 278 54.62 27.46 -3.38
CA ALA A 278 55.56 28.53 -3.06
C ALA A 278 56.80 28.00 -2.33
N MET A 279 56.62 27.12 -1.35
CA MET A 279 57.74 26.49 -0.63
C MET A 279 58.56 25.54 -1.51
N ASP A 280 57.92 24.79 -2.41
CA ASP A 280 58.61 23.95 -3.39
C ASP A 280 59.50 24.80 -4.32
N GLY A 281 59.00 25.94 -4.80
CA GLY A 281 59.78 26.89 -5.59
C GLY A 281 60.95 27.52 -4.82
N VAL A 282 60.72 27.90 -3.55
CA VAL A 282 61.78 28.42 -2.67
C VAL A 282 62.86 27.36 -2.44
N ASN A 283 62.49 26.09 -2.24
CA ASN A 283 63.44 25.00 -2.07
C ASN A 283 64.27 24.76 -3.33
N GLN A 284 63.66 24.81 -4.52
CA GLN A 284 64.39 24.68 -5.79
C GLN A 284 65.41 25.81 -5.99
N ILE A 285 65.05 27.05 -5.65
CA ILE A 285 65.98 28.20 -5.72
C ILE A 285 67.08 28.07 -4.67
N ALA A 286 66.74 27.64 -3.46
CA ALA A 286 67.68 27.39 -2.38
C ALA A 286 68.74 26.35 -2.78
N ASP A 287 68.32 25.26 -3.41
CA ASP A 287 69.19 24.21 -3.92
C ASP A 287 70.10 24.73 -5.05
N GLY A 288 69.57 25.52 -5.99
CA GLY A 288 70.33 26.11 -7.09
C GLY A 288 71.33 27.20 -6.68
N MET A 289 71.08 27.90 -5.57
CA MET A 289 71.97 28.94 -5.04
C MET A 289 72.89 28.46 -3.91
N GLU A 290 72.82 27.18 -3.52
CA GLU A 290 73.48 26.59 -2.35
C GLU A 290 73.25 27.38 -1.05
N LYS A 291 72.03 27.94 -0.89
CA LYS A 291 71.63 28.74 0.27
C LYS A 291 70.52 28.05 1.05
N LYS A 292 70.37 28.41 2.33
CA LYS A 292 69.25 27.91 3.14
C LYS A 292 67.94 28.56 2.66
N PRO A 293 66.81 27.83 2.59
CA PRO A 293 65.50 28.34 2.17
C PRO A 293 65.07 29.62 2.90
N LYS A 294 65.39 29.74 4.19
CA LYS A 294 65.12 30.95 5.00
C LYS A 294 65.83 32.20 4.47
N ALA A 295 67.06 32.08 4.02
CA ALA A 295 67.81 33.20 3.45
C ALA A 295 67.29 33.60 2.05
N ILE A 296 66.63 32.68 1.34
CA ILE A 296 65.95 32.97 0.07
C ILE A 296 64.63 33.69 0.33
N LEU A 297 63.84 33.25 1.32
CA LEU A 297 62.60 33.94 1.73
C LEU A 297 62.87 35.40 2.14
N ASP A 298 63.91 35.64 2.95
CA ASP A 298 64.33 36.98 3.37
C ASP A 298 64.81 37.85 2.18
N LEU A 299 65.46 37.24 1.19
CA LEU A 299 65.99 37.93 0.01
C LEU A 299 64.90 38.27 -1.02
N VAL A 300 63.88 37.42 -1.14
CA VAL A 300 62.72 37.64 -2.02
C VAL A 300 61.63 38.46 -1.32
N GLY A 301 61.73 38.66 0.00
CA GLY A 301 60.79 39.45 0.79
C GLY A 301 59.45 38.73 1.03
N VAL A 302 59.47 37.39 1.12
CA VAL A 302 58.26 36.59 1.35
C VAL A 302 58.10 36.31 2.85
N GLU A 303 57.04 36.87 3.44
CA GLU A 303 56.65 36.61 4.82
C GLU A 303 55.94 35.26 4.96
N THR A 304 56.23 34.54 6.04
CA THR A 304 55.62 33.24 6.32
C THR A 304 54.35 33.36 7.17
N ASP A 305 53.47 32.35 7.08
CA ASP A 305 52.26 32.28 7.92
C ASP A 305 52.59 32.37 9.43
N GLU A 306 53.76 31.89 9.85
CA GLU A 306 54.22 31.92 11.24
C GLU A 306 54.60 33.34 11.69
N GLU A 307 55.11 34.17 10.78
CA GLU A 307 55.47 35.58 11.01
C GLU A 307 54.22 36.49 11.06
N THR A 308 53.16 36.12 10.35
CA THR A 308 51.84 36.78 10.40
C THR A 308 50.94 36.29 11.55
N GLY A 309 51.46 35.40 12.42
CA GLY A 309 50.79 34.96 13.65
C GLY A 309 49.92 33.71 13.50
N ILE A 310 49.94 33.03 12.35
CA ILE A 310 49.17 31.82 12.08
C ILE A 310 50.07 30.59 12.29
N LYS A 311 50.05 30.05 13.51
CA LYS A 311 50.87 28.88 13.89
C LYS A 311 50.32 27.55 13.36
N GLU A 312 49.00 27.45 13.20
CA GLU A 312 48.34 26.26 12.66
C GLU A 312 47.17 26.64 11.75
N LEU A 313 46.94 25.85 10.70
CA LEU A 313 45.88 26.11 9.74
C LEU A 313 44.49 25.81 10.33
N PRO A 314 43.58 26.81 10.40
CA PRO A 314 42.27 26.65 11.05
C PRO A 314 41.45 25.48 10.48
N THR A 315 40.98 24.57 11.34
CA THR A 315 40.11 23.42 11.00
C THR A 315 38.65 23.68 11.40
N ILE A 316 37.69 23.15 10.63
CA ILE A 316 36.26 23.09 10.99
C ILE A 316 35.97 21.80 11.75
#